data_AF-A0A7J8DQ37-F1
#
_entry.id   AF-A0A7J8DQ37-F1
#
_cell.length_a   1.000
_cell.length_b   1.000
_cell.length_c   1.000
_cell.angle_alpha   90.00
_cell.angle_beta   90.00
_cell.angle_gamma   90.00
#
_symmetry.space_group_name_H-M   'P 1'
#
loop_
_entity.id
_entity.type
_entity.pdbx_description
1 polymer ?
#
loop_
_entity_poly.entity_id
_entity_poly.type
_entity_poly.pdbx_seq_one_letter_code
_entity_poly.pdbx_strand_id
1 'polypeptide(L)'
;MESERSQRMGNACIPLKRIAYFLCLLSALLLTEGKKPAKPKCPAVCTCSKDNALCENARSIPRTVPPDVISLSFVRSGFTEISEGSFLFTPSLQLLLFTSNSFDVISDDAFIGLPHLEYLFIENNNIKSISRHTFRGLKSLIHLSLANNNLQTLPKDIFKGLDSLTNV
;
A
#
# COMPACT_ATOMS: atom_id res chain seq x y z
N MET A 1 -60.56 60.65 -9.12
CA MET A 1 -60.93 59.67 -10.16
C MET A 1 -60.11 58.43 -9.94
N GLU A 2 -60.81 57.33 -9.73
CA GLU A 2 -60.40 55.91 -9.67
C GLU A 2 -59.33 55.48 -8.65
N SER A 3 -59.86 54.93 -7.56
CA SER A 3 -59.19 54.12 -6.53
C SER A 3 -59.45 52.63 -6.81
N GLU A 4 -58.34 51.91 -6.93
CA GLU A 4 -58.03 50.53 -6.56
C GLU A 4 -59.08 49.40 -6.68
N ARG A 5 -58.76 48.47 -7.59
CA ARG A 5 -59.38 47.16 -7.80
C ARG A 5 -58.76 46.16 -6.82
N SER A 6 -59.55 45.69 -5.85
CA SER A 6 -59.22 44.57 -4.98
C SER A 6 -59.19 43.25 -5.78
N GLN A 7 -58.05 42.57 -5.84
CA GLN A 7 -57.94 41.24 -6.48
C GLN A 7 -57.37 40.24 -5.46
N ARG A 8 -58.22 39.26 -5.13
CA ARG A 8 -58.02 38.22 -4.12
C ARG A 8 -56.82 37.32 -4.44
N MET A 9 -55.96 37.09 -3.45
CA MET A 9 -54.98 36.00 -3.44
C MET A 9 -55.71 34.65 -3.40
N GLY A 10 -55.62 33.89 -4.50
CA GLY A 10 -56.04 32.49 -4.54
C GLY A 10 -54.95 31.62 -3.94
N ASN A 11 -55.22 30.96 -2.82
CA ASN A 11 -54.35 29.93 -2.26
C ASN A 11 -54.32 28.72 -3.21
N ALA A 12 -53.18 28.51 -3.87
CA ALA A 12 -52.93 27.31 -4.66
C ALA A 12 -52.73 26.10 -3.72
N CYS A 13 -53.75 25.24 -3.62
CA CYS A 13 -53.64 23.95 -2.96
C CYS A 13 -52.85 23.00 -3.87
N ILE A 14 -51.53 22.93 -3.67
CA ILE A 14 -50.67 21.98 -4.37
C ILE A 14 -51.07 20.57 -3.91
N PRO A 15 -51.39 19.63 -4.82
CA PRO A 15 -51.85 18.31 -4.42
C PRO A 15 -50.75 17.58 -3.64
N LEU A 16 -51.10 17.06 -2.47
CA LEU A 16 -50.22 16.33 -1.54
C LEU A 16 -49.39 15.24 -2.23
N LYS A 17 -49.93 14.62 -3.29
CA LYS A 17 -49.26 13.62 -4.14
C LYS A 17 -48.01 14.15 -4.85
N ARG A 18 -47.99 15.43 -5.28
CA ARG A 18 -46.83 16.04 -5.93
C ARG A 18 -45.72 16.34 -4.92
N ILE A 19 -46.07 16.79 -3.70
CA ILE A 19 -45.10 17.00 -2.62
C ILE A 19 -44.49 15.66 -2.20
N ALA A 20 -45.30 14.60 -2.07
CA ALA A 20 -44.81 13.25 -1.80
C ALA A 20 -43.89 12.71 -2.90
N TYR A 21 -44.17 13.02 -4.17
CA TYR A 21 -43.32 12.63 -5.30
C TYR A 21 -41.98 13.36 -5.29
N PHE A 22 -41.98 14.67 -5.01
CA PHE A 22 -40.75 15.46 -4.85
C PHE A 22 -39.92 14.99 -3.64
N LEU A 23 -40.56 14.66 -2.52
CA LEU A 23 -39.88 14.09 -1.34
C LEU A 23 -39.32 12.68 -1.62
N CYS A 24 -40.04 11.84 -2.37
CA CYS A 24 -39.52 10.55 -2.84
C CYS A 24 -38.31 10.70 -3.76
N LEU A 25 -38.36 11.63 -4.72
CA LEU A 25 -37.24 11.88 -5.64
C LEU A 25 -36.01 12.45 -4.91
N LEU A 26 -36.21 13.34 -3.91
CA LEU A 26 -35.15 13.82 -3.02
C LEU A 26 -34.55 12.69 -2.17
N SER A 27 -35.38 11.77 -1.67
CA SER A 27 -34.88 10.59 -0.92
C SER A 27 -34.14 9.59 -1.82
N ALA A 28 -34.53 9.46 -3.09
CA ALA A 28 -33.85 8.60 -4.06
C ALA A 28 -32.51 9.16 -4.52
N LEU A 29 -32.34 10.49 -4.53
CA LEU A 29 -31.04 11.15 -4.79
C LEU A 29 -30.05 11.05 -3.63
N LEU A 30 -30.53 10.78 -2.40
CA LEU A 30 -29.71 10.63 -1.20
C LEU A 30 -29.27 9.19 -0.91
N LEU A 31 -29.66 8.22 -1.73
CA LEU A 31 -29.26 6.81 -1.61
C LEU A 31 -28.22 6.44 -2.68
N THR A 32 -27.11 7.17 -2.76
CA THR A 32 -25.89 6.55 -3.27
C THR A 32 -25.32 5.71 -2.13
N GLU A 33 -25.74 4.45 -2.04
CA GLU A 33 -24.96 3.46 -1.30
C GLU A 33 -23.53 3.50 -1.86
N GLY A 34 -22.62 4.12 -1.12
CA GLY A 34 -21.20 4.05 -1.41
C GLY A 34 -20.83 2.58 -1.41
N LYS A 35 -20.67 2.00 -2.60
CA LYS A 35 -20.11 0.65 -2.75
C LYS A 35 -18.79 0.66 -1.99
N LYS A 36 -18.76 0.01 -0.82
CA LYS A 36 -17.52 -0.15 -0.05
C LYS A 36 -16.46 -0.68 -1.03
N PRO A 37 -15.27 -0.06 -1.12
CA PRO A 37 -14.23 -0.54 -2.01
C PRO A 37 -14.01 -2.02 -1.71
N ALA A 38 -14.06 -2.84 -2.76
CA ALA A 38 -13.82 -4.27 -2.61
C ALA A 38 -12.44 -4.45 -1.97
N LYS A 39 -12.37 -5.19 -0.87
CA LYS A 39 -11.09 -5.45 -0.20
C LYS A 39 -10.11 -6.05 -1.22
N PRO A 40 -8.86 -5.56 -1.28
CA PRO A 40 -7.87 -6.11 -2.18
C PRO A 40 -7.73 -7.62 -1.92
N LYS A 41 -7.82 -8.40 -2.99
CA LYS A 41 -7.72 -9.86 -2.91
C LYS A 41 -6.26 -10.24 -2.76
N CYS A 42 -5.98 -11.22 -1.91
CA CYS A 42 -4.63 -11.77 -1.77
C CYS A 42 -4.13 -12.30 -3.13
N PRO A 43 -2.88 -12.00 -3.54
CA PRO A 43 -2.31 -12.55 -4.76
C PRO A 43 -2.28 -14.09 -4.71
N ALA A 44 -2.46 -14.75 -5.85
CA ALA A 44 -2.52 -16.22 -5.91
C ALA A 44 -1.22 -16.93 -5.45
N VAL A 45 -0.08 -16.23 -5.58
CA VAL A 45 1.23 -16.73 -5.12
C VAL A 45 1.48 -16.45 -3.63
N CYS A 46 0.51 -15.88 -2.93
CA CYS A 46 0.63 -15.50 -1.54
C CYS A 46 -0.47 -16.10 -0.67
N THR A 47 -0.15 -16.31 0.60
CA THR A 47 -1.12 -16.58 1.66
C THR A 47 -1.17 -15.35 2.55
N CYS A 48 -2.35 -14.73 2.66
CA CYS A 48 -2.53 -13.50 3.42
C CYS A 48 -3.40 -13.75 4.66
N SER A 49 -3.03 -13.08 5.76
CA SER A 49 -3.91 -12.82 6.89
C SER A 49 -4.28 -11.33 6.90
N LYS A 50 -4.82 -10.83 8.03
CA LYS A 50 -5.10 -9.41 8.18
C LYS A 50 -3.83 -8.55 8.12
N ASP A 51 -2.79 -9.01 8.81
CA ASP A 51 -1.60 -8.20 9.07
C ASP A 51 -0.36 -8.70 8.31
N ASN A 52 -0.44 -9.91 7.72
CA ASN A 52 0.71 -10.59 7.13
C ASN A 52 0.41 -11.10 5.72
N ALA A 53 1.43 -11.12 4.85
CA ALA A 53 1.40 -11.82 3.58
C ALA A 53 2.69 -12.64 3.39
N LEU A 54 2.54 -13.94 3.13
CA LEU A 54 3.64 -14.85 2.79
C LEU A 54 3.52 -15.22 1.32
N CYS A 55 4.45 -14.76 0.49
CA CYS A 55 4.50 -15.04 -0.94
C CYS A 55 5.58 -16.08 -1.25
N GLU A 56 5.20 -17.12 -1.97
CA GLU A 56 6.10 -18.21 -2.36
C GLU A 56 6.09 -18.42 -3.86
N ASN A 57 7.27 -18.65 -4.47
CA ASN A 57 7.40 -18.88 -5.92
C ASN A 57 6.84 -17.71 -6.77
N ALA A 58 6.87 -16.50 -6.22
CA ALA A 58 6.41 -15.30 -6.91
C ALA A 58 7.35 -14.97 -8.08
N ARG A 59 6.79 -14.82 -9.29
CA ARG A 59 7.57 -14.48 -10.51
C ARG A 59 7.95 -13.01 -10.60
N SER A 60 7.26 -12.17 -9.83
CA SER A 60 7.46 -10.72 -9.70
C SER A 60 6.90 -10.28 -8.35
N ILE A 61 7.37 -9.16 -7.84
CA ILE A 61 6.80 -8.54 -6.62
C ILE A 61 5.34 -8.15 -6.90
N PRO A 62 4.33 -8.75 -6.24
CA PRO A 62 2.93 -8.52 -6.58
C PRO A 62 2.45 -7.15 -6.11
N ARG A 63 1.95 -6.32 -7.04
CA ARG A 63 1.35 -5.01 -6.73
C ARG A 63 -0.05 -5.10 -6.11
N THR A 64 -0.59 -6.30 -5.99
CA THR A 64 -1.93 -6.58 -5.47
C THR A 64 -1.91 -7.15 -4.04
N VAL A 65 -0.76 -7.16 -3.37
CA VAL A 65 -0.72 -7.42 -1.93
C VAL A 65 -1.60 -6.38 -1.23
N PRO A 66 -2.46 -6.77 -0.27
CA PRO A 66 -3.28 -5.80 0.46
C PRO A 66 -2.41 -4.70 1.08
N PRO A 67 -2.75 -3.41 0.91
CA PRO A 67 -1.89 -2.30 1.28
C PRO A 67 -1.75 -2.12 2.80
N ASP A 68 -2.64 -2.74 3.56
CA ASP A 68 -2.75 -2.70 5.02
C ASP A 68 -1.92 -3.77 5.74
N VAL A 69 -1.24 -4.67 5.01
CA VAL A 69 -0.31 -5.62 5.65
C VAL A 69 0.88 -4.87 6.24
N ILE A 70 1.29 -5.31 7.43
CA ILE A 70 2.44 -4.77 8.16
C ILE A 70 3.67 -5.67 8.03
N SER A 71 3.47 -6.93 7.63
CA SER A 71 4.53 -7.93 7.48
C SER A 71 4.41 -8.63 6.14
N LEU A 72 5.49 -8.64 5.36
CA LEU A 72 5.53 -9.25 4.04
C LEU A 72 6.79 -10.11 3.89
N SER A 73 6.59 -11.35 3.44
CA SER A 73 7.66 -12.32 3.27
C SER A 73 7.69 -12.87 1.86
N PHE A 74 8.89 -12.95 1.28
CA PHE A 74 9.15 -13.56 -0.03
C PHE A 74 10.08 -14.76 0.13
N VAL A 75 9.59 -15.92 -0.28
CA VAL A 75 10.30 -17.20 -0.17
C VAL A 75 10.39 -17.87 -1.54
N ARG A 76 11.58 -18.34 -1.92
CA ARG A 76 11.79 -19.08 -3.19
C ARG A 76 11.23 -18.35 -4.41
N SER A 77 11.38 -17.03 -4.46
CA SER A 77 10.84 -16.21 -5.55
C SER A 77 11.61 -16.41 -6.85
N GLY A 78 10.91 -16.27 -7.97
CA GLY A 78 11.47 -16.38 -9.32
C GLY A 78 11.93 -15.04 -9.93
N PHE A 79 11.62 -13.91 -9.30
CA PHE A 79 12.20 -12.63 -9.72
C PHE A 79 13.64 -12.51 -9.23
N THR A 80 14.51 -11.95 -10.08
CA THR A 80 15.93 -11.80 -9.80
C THR A 80 16.33 -10.35 -9.50
N GLU A 81 15.40 -9.40 -9.59
CA GLU A 81 15.69 -7.99 -9.31
C GLU A 81 14.66 -7.41 -8.33
N ILE A 82 15.13 -6.57 -7.40
CA ILE A 82 14.29 -5.65 -6.64
C ILE A 82 14.61 -4.23 -7.12
N SER A 83 13.75 -3.70 -7.98
CA SER A 83 13.90 -2.37 -8.58
C SER A 83 13.44 -1.26 -7.64
N GLU A 84 13.73 0.00 -7.99
CA GLU A 84 13.27 1.18 -7.25
C GLU A 84 11.76 1.13 -6.95
N GLY A 85 11.36 1.52 -5.74
CA GLY A 85 9.95 1.68 -5.38
C GLY A 85 9.11 0.39 -5.48
N SER A 86 9.73 -0.79 -5.38
CA SER A 86 9.03 -2.07 -5.54
C SER A 86 7.88 -2.28 -4.53
N PHE A 87 7.91 -1.58 -3.39
CA PHE A 87 6.96 -1.75 -2.28
C PHE A 87 6.04 -0.53 -2.06
N LEU A 88 5.93 0.38 -3.04
CA LEU A 88 5.07 1.58 -2.93
C LEU A 88 3.58 1.26 -2.74
N PHE A 89 3.13 0.05 -3.10
CA PHE A 89 1.74 -0.40 -2.91
C PHE A 89 1.45 -0.96 -1.52
N THR A 90 2.47 -1.12 -0.67
CA THR A 90 2.38 -1.60 0.71
C THR A 90 3.14 -0.63 1.64
N PRO A 91 2.69 0.64 1.76
CA PRO A 91 3.45 1.68 2.47
C PRO A 91 3.46 1.51 4.00
N SER A 92 2.57 0.67 4.53
CA SER A 92 2.40 0.41 5.97
C SER A 92 3.29 -0.70 6.52
N LEU A 93 4.19 -1.26 5.70
CA LEU A 93 5.09 -2.32 6.13
C LEU A 93 5.99 -1.87 7.30
N GLN A 94 6.06 -2.74 8.30
CA GLN A 94 6.95 -2.68 9.46
C GLN A 94 8.03 -3.76 9.39
N LEU A 95 7.70 -4.92 8.80
CA LEU A 95 8.63 -6.03 8.59
C LEU A 95 8.62 -6.50 7.13
N LEU A 96 9.81 -6.67 6.57
CA LEU A 96 9.99 -7.23 5.24
C LEU A 96 11.07 -8.33 5.28
N LEU A 97 10.72 -9.52 4.82
CA LEU A 97 11.59 -10.69 4.82
C LEU A 97 11.79 -11.23 3.40
N PHE A 98 13.04 -11.46 3.03
CA PHE A 98 13.44 -12.24 1.87
C PHE A 98 14.30 -13.40 2.32
N THR A 99 13.86 -14.63 2.04
CA THR A 99 14.68 -15.81 2.30
C THR A 99 14.60 -16.86 1.21
N SER A 100 15.70 -17.58 0.99
CA SER A 100 15.81 -18.60 -0.05
C SER A 100 15.50 -18.07 -1.47
N ASN A 101 15.85 -16.81 -1.75
CA ASN A 101 15.71 -16.20 -3.08
C ASN A 101 17.08 -16.09 -3.77
N SER A 102 17.06 -15.80 -5.08
CA SER A 102 18.28 -15.52 -5.85
C SER A 102 18.12 -14.19 -6.59
N PHE A 103 18.90 -13.19 -6.18
CA PHE A 103 18.87 -11.84 -6.75
C PHE A 103 20.15 -11.55 -7.54
N ASP A 104 19.96 -11.08 -8.76
CA ASP A 104 21.01 -10.44 -9.56
C ASP A 104 21.35 -9.06 -8.97
N VAL A 105 20.33 -8.26 -8.66
CA VAL A 105 20.52 -6.90 -8.15
C VAL A 105 19.42 -6.52 -7.16
N ILE A 106 19.82 -5.84 -6.10
CA ILE A 106 18.93 -4.98 -5.31
C ILE A 106 19.31 -3.54 -5.64
N SER A 107 18.42 -2.85 -6.34
CA SER A 107 18.70 -1.53 -6.95
C SER A 107 18.73 -0.41 -5.91
N ASP A 108 19.19 0.76 -6.34
CA ASP A 108 19.01 1.99 -5.56
C ASP A 108 17.52 2.21 -5.29
N ASP A 109 17.17 2.71 -4.10
CA ASP A 109 15.79 3.02 -3.71
C ASP A 109 14.80 1.83 -3.77
N ALA A 110 15.30 0.59 -3.74
CA ALA A 110 14.46 -0.61 -3.75
C ALA A 110 13.35 -0.58 -2.68
N PHE A 111 13.66 -0.01 -1.50
CA PHE A 111 12.77 0.08 -0.34
C PHE A 111 12.25 1.49 -0.07
N ILE A 112 12.33 2.40 -1.05
CA ILE A 112 11.82 3.76 -0.90
C ILE A 112 10.29 3.75 -0.69
N GLY A 113 9.80 4.72 0.09
CA GLY A 113 8.38 4.82 0.42
C GLY A 113 7.90 3.89 1.52
N LEU A 114 8.84 3.29 2.28
CA LEU A 114 8.56 2.50 3.48
C LEU A 114 8.97 3.26 4.76
N PRO A 115 8.29 4.35 5.13
CA PRO A 115 8.68 5.18 6.28
C PRO A 115 8.47 4.49 7.63
N HIS A 116 7.71 3.40 7.67
CA HIS A 116 7.37 2.65 8.87
C HIS A 116 8.16 1.35 9.01
N LEU A 117 9.08 1.05 8.10
CA LEU A 117 9.82 -0.21 8.11
C LEU A 117 10.85 -0.19 9.25
N GLU A 118 10.69 -1.11 10.19
CA GLU A 118 11.54 -1.28 11.37
C GLU A 118 12.47 -2.49 11.22
N TYR A 119 12.02 -3.53 10.52
CA TYR A 119 12.73 -4.80 10.37
C TYR A 119 12.88 -5.15 8.89
N LEU A 120 14.12 -5.27 8.43
CA LEU A 120 14.45 -5.72 7.08
C LEU A 120 15.39 -6.92 7.16
N PHE A 121 14.86 -8.09 6.85
CA PHE A 121 15.62 -9.34 6.88
C PHE A 121 15.79 -9.83 5.45
N ILE A 122 17.01 -9.76 4.96
CA ILE A 122 17.39 -10.35 3.68
C ILE A 122 18.37 -11.44 4.05
N GLU A 123 17.90 -12.66 4.28
CA GLU A 123 18.70 -13.74 4.86
C GLU A 123 18.66 -15.01 4.03
N ASN A 124 19.79 -15.71 3.92
CA ASN A 124 19.87 -16.97 3.17
C ASN A 124 19.44 -16.79 1.70
N ASN A 125 19.89 -15.72 1.04
CA ASN A 125 19.66 -15.49 -0.39
C ASN A 125 20.99 -15.57 -1.15
N ASN A 126 20.93 -15.75 -2.46
CA ASN A 126 22.09 -15.60 -3.32
C ASN A 126 22.04 -14.23 -4.00
N ILE A 127 22.82 -13.26 -3.51
CA ILE A 127 22.77 -11.87 -4.00
C ILE A 127 24.06 -11.55 -4.76
N LYS A 128 23.94 -11.23 -6.05
CA LYS A 128 25.13 -10.85 -6.85
C LYS A 128 25.58 -9.42 -6.60
N SER A 129 24.65 -8.48 -6.42
CA SER A 129 24.99 -7.07 -6.19
C SER A 129 23.92 -6.32 -5.38
N ILE A 130 24.39 -5.39 -4.55
CA ILE A 130 23.57 -4.44 -3.80
C ILE A 130 24.10 -3.04 -4.12
N SER A 131 23.19 -2.12 -4.43
CA SER A 131 23.53 -0.76 -4.85
C SER A 131 23.79 0.16 -3.65
N ARG A 132 24.46 1.29 -3.88
CA ARG A 132 24.89 2.20 -2.79
C ARG A 132 23.71 2.77 -2.01
N HIS A 133 22.60 3.07 -2.68
CA HIS A 133 21.43 3.71 -2.11
C HIS A 133 20.26 2.73 -1.93
N THR A 134 20.54 1.43 -1.86
CA THR A 134 19.51 0.40 -1.65
C THR A 134 18.66 0.65 -0.41
N PHE A 135 19.26 1.04 0.72
CA PHE A 135 18.54 1.29 1.98
C PHE A 135 18.16 2.76 2.20
N ARG A 136 18.25 3.60 1.17
CA ARG A 136 17.95 5.03 1.30
C ARG A 136 16.48 5.23 1.69
N GLY A 137 16.27 6.11 2.69
CA GLY A 137 14.93 6.49 3.13
C GLY A 137 14.35 5.62 4.26
N LEU A 138 15.02 4.53 4.65
CA LEU A 138 14.61 3.67 5.76
C LEU A 138 14.98 4.28 7.13
N LYS A 139 14.44 5.45 7.42
CA LYS A 139 14.77 6.25 8.62
C LYS A 139 14.37 5.58 9.93
N SER A 140 13.34 4.73 9.89
CA SER A 140 12.79 4.03 11.05
C SER A 140 13.37 2.62 11.25
N LEU A 141 14.36 2.23 10.44
CA LEU A 141 14.89 0.87 10.46
C LEU A 141 15.69 0.63 11.74
N ILE A 142 15.26 -0.35 12.53
CA ILE A 142 15.85 -0.75 13.81
C ILE A 142 16.82 -1.92 13.59
N HIS A 143 16.41 -2.88 12.76
CA HIS A 143 17.18 -4.10 12.54
C HIS A 143 17.26 -4.42 11.04
N LEU A 144 18.49 -4.46 10.53
CA LEU A 144 18.82 -4.92 9.20
C LEU A 144 19.61 -6.21 9.29
N SER A 145 19.16 -7.30 8.68
CA SER A 145 19.96 -8.51 8.56
C SER A 145 20.32 -8.76 7.10
N LEU A 146 21.62 -8.93 6.84
CA LEU A 146 22.18 -9.39 5.57
C LEU A 146 22.86 -10.76 5.73
N ALA A 147 22.48 -11.53 6.74
CA ALA A 147 23.09 -12.79 7.08
C ALA A 147 22.96 -13.83 5.96
N ASN A 148 23.98 -14.67 5.82
CA ASN A 148 23.97 -15.81 4.90
C ASN A 148 23.67 -15.45 3.42
N ASN A 149 24.13 -14.28 2.94
CA ASN A 149 23.96 -13.89 1.53
C ASN A 149 25.22 -14.06 0.65
N ASN A 150 26.29 -14.65 1.21
CA ASN A 150 27.58 -14.84 0.52
C ASN A 150 28.15 -13.55 -0.12
N LEU A 151 27.82 -12.39 0.44
CA LEU A 151 28.28 -11.08 -0.04
C LEU A 151 29.80 -10.96 0.18
N GLN A 152 30.53 -10.68 -0.90
CA GLN A 152 31.99 -10.49 -0.83
C GLN A 152 32.38 -9.08 -0.39
N THR A 153 31.54 -8.10 -0.70
CA THR A 153 31.78 -6.69 -0.40
C THR A 153 30.45 -5.95 -0.23
N LEU A 154 30.50 -4.82 0.46
CA LEU A 154 29.39 -3.87 0.56
C LEU A 154 29.84 -2.52 0.02
N PRO A 155 28.99 -1.81 -0.74
CA PRO A 155 29.26 -0.44 -1.15
C PRO A 155 29.57 0.46 0.05
N LYS A 156 30.51 1.39 -0.15
CA LYS A 156 30.76 2.47 0.81
C LYS A 156 29.46 3.27 1.04
N ASP A 157 29.23 3.63 2.30
CA ASP A 157 28.08 4.45 2.75
C ASP A 157 26.71 3.76 2.58
N ILE A 158 26.65 2.44 2.43
CA ILE A 158 25.39 1.69 2.26
C ILE A 158 24.41 1.86 3.43
N PHE A 159 24.90 2.11 4.64
CA PHE A 159 24.08 2.34 5.85
C PHE A 159 23.86 3.82 6.17
N LYS A 160 24.22 4.74 5.26
CA LYS A 160 24.11 6.18 5.50
C LYS A 160 22.64 6.58 5.65
N GLY A 161 22.32 7.24 6.78
CA GLY A 161 20.98 7.76 7.09
C GLY A 161 20.03 6.73 7.71
N LEU A 162 20.53 5.56 8.11
CA LEU A 162 19.81 4.60 8.94
C LEU A 162 19.94 4.97 10.42
N ASP A 163 19.38 6.13 10.79
CA ASP A 163 19.66 6.77 12.08
C ASP A 163 19.04 6.03 13.29
N SER A 164 18.05 5.17 13.06
CA SER A 164 17.41 4.34 14.09
C SER A 164 18.02 2.94 14.26
N LEU A 165 19.05 2.61 13.50
CA LEU A 165 19.58 1.25 13.41
C LEU A 165 20.31 0.86 14.70
N THR A 166 19.85 -0.22 15.35
CA THR A 166 20.47 -0.76 16.56
C THR A 166 21.16 -2.10 16.33
N ASN A 167 20.77 -2.83 15.27
CA ASN A 167 21.26 -4.18 14.97
C ASN A 167 21.54 -4.35 13.46
N VAL A 168 22.72 -4.92 13.16
CA VAL A 168 23.21 -5.27 11.82
C VAL A 168 23.89 -6.63 11.84
#